data_AF-A0A916BIH0-F1
#
_entry.id   AF-A0A916BIH0-F1
#
_cell.length_a   1.000
_cell.length_b   1.000
_cell.length_c   1.000
_cell.angle_alpha   90.00
_cell.angle_beta   90.00
_cell.angle_gamma   90.00
#
_symmetry.space_group_name_H-M   'P 1'
#
loop_
_entity.id
_entity.type
_entity.pdbx_description
1 polymer ?
#
loop_
_entity_poly.entity_id
_entity_poly.type
_entity_poly.pdbx_seq_one_letter_code
_entity_poly.pdbx_strand_id
1 'polypeptide(L)'
;MFMRNAIRRELRVAFSRKAQPVWFRIAKWMVAIGISVLLWATPYFWLWTLGALGSGLTVHFVWRWKTKGWTRPWGGWADIEAAQQD
;
A
#
# COMPACT_ATOMS: atom_id res chain seq x y z
N MET A 1 20.27 -7.24 15.50
CA MET A 1 20.40 -7.73 14.10
C MET A 1 19.05 -7.99 13.41
N PHE A 2 18.01 -8.44 14.11
CA PHE A 2 16.66 -8.71 13.55
C PHE A 2 15.91 -7.50 12.96
N MET A 3 15.90 -6.33 13.64
CA MET A 3 15.14 -5.15 13.17
C MET A 3 15.62 -4.61 11.82
N ARG A 4 16.94 -4.59 11.58
CA ARG A 4 17.50 -4.10 10.30
C ARG A 4 17.05 -4.96 9.12
N ASN A 5 16.96 -6.28 9.31
CA ASN A 5 16.51 -7.21 8.29
C ASN A 5 15.00 -7.10 8.05
N ALA A 6 14.21 -6.89 9.11
CA ALA A 6 12.78 -6.62 9.01
C ALA A 6 12.48 -5.33 8.24
N ILE A 7 13.16 -4.23 8.58
CA ILE A 7 13.00 -2.93 7.88
C ILE A 7 13.41 -3.04 6.42
N ARG A 8 14.55 -3.69 6.11
CA ARG A 8 15.01 -3.84 4.72
C ARG A 8 14.06 -4.69 3.88
N ARG A 9 13.43 -5.70 4.50
CA ARG A 9 12.40 -6.52 3.88
C ARG A 9 11.12 -5.72 3.64
N GLU A 10 10.66 -4.94 4.60
CA GLU A 10 9.49 -4.07 4.45
C GLU A 10 9.71 -3.00 3.38
N LEU A 11 10.88 -2.38 3.33
CA LEU A 11 11.26 -1.45 2.27
C LEU A 11 11.27 -2.16 0.92
N ARG A 12 11.87 -3.35 0.81
CA ARG A 12 11.88 -4.11 -0.44
C ARG A 12 10.45 -4.43 -0.91
N VAL A 13 9.56 -4.79 0.00
CA VAL A 13 8.14 -5.06 -0.32
C VAL A 13 7.41 -3.78 -0.74
N ALA A 14 7.59 -2.68 -0.01
CA ALA A 14 6.96 -1.39 -0.31
C ALA A 14 7.40 -0.80 -1.66
N PHE A 15 8.68 -1.03 -2.02
CA PHE A 15 9.27 -0.60 -3.29
C PHE A 15 9.26 -1.68 -4.37
N SER A 16 8.73 -2.87 -4.10
CA SER A 16 8.66 -3.94 -5.10
C SER A 16 7.65 -3.57 -6.19
N ARG A 17 8.14 -3.48 -7.43
CA ARG A 17 7.30 -3.28 -8.64
C ARG A 17 6.29 -4.42 -8.84
N LYS A 18 6.53 -5.57 -8.20
CA LYS A 18 5.63 -6.72 -8.19
C LYS A 18 4.44 -6.53 -7.24
N ALA A 19 4.60 -5.80 -6.13
CA ALA A 19 3.53 -5.55 -5.18
C ALA A 19 2.51 -4.52 -5.69
N GLN A 20 2.96 -3.56 -6.51
CA GLN A 20 2.08 -2.57 -7.13
C GLN A 20 2.70 -2.10 -8.46
N PRO A 21 1.98 -2.23 -9.59
CA PRO A 21 2.44 -1.72 -10.86
C PRO A 21 2.74 -0.22 -10.78
N VAL A 22 3.87 0.20 -11.37
CA VAL A 22 4.31 1.61 -11.33
C VAL A 22 3.27 2.53 -11.99
N TRP A 23 2.67 2.09 -13.10
CA TRP A 23 1.62 2.86 -13.79
C TRP A 23 0.41 3.11 -12.87
N PHE A 24 0.01 2.11 -12.07
CA PHE A 24 -1.12 2.24 -11.15
C PHE A 24 -0.80 3.24 -10.03
N ARG A 25 0.45 3.25 -9.55
CA ARG A 25 0.91 4.24 -8.57
C ARG A 25 0.88 5.66 -9.15
N ILE A 26 1.34 5.85 -10.38
CA ILE A 26 1.30 7.15 -11.07
C ILE A 26 -0.15 7.59 -11.28
N ALA A 27 -1.00 6.74 -11.86
CA ALA A 27 -2.41 7.05 -12.12
C ALA A 27 -3.16 7.42 -10.84
N LYS A 28 -2.97 6.65 -9.75
CA LYS A 28 -3.57 6.95 -8.44
C LYS A 28 -3.22 8.35 -7.95
N TRP A 29 -1.94 8.72 -8.01
CA TRP A 29 -1.50 10.03 -7.54
C TRP A 29 -1.94 11.16 -8.46
N MET A 30 -1.94 10.96 -9.78
CA MET A 30 -2.45 11.94 -10.73
C MET A 30 -3.93 12.25 -10.49
N VAL A 31 -4.76 11.22 -10.29
CA VAL A 31 -6.18 11.39 -9.96
C VAL A 31 -6.35 12.08 -8.60
N ALA A 32 -5.63 11.64 -7.58
CA ALA A 32 -5.73 12.22 -6.24
C ALA A 32 -5.35 13.70 -6.22
N ILE A 33 -4.24 14.07 -6.86
CA ILE A 33 -3.79 15.45 -6.96
C ILE A 33 -4.77 16.27 -7.81
N GLY A 34 -5.21 15.74 -8.95
CA GLY A 34 -6.16 16.44 -9.82
C GLY A 34 -7.46 16.81 -9.11
N ILE A 35 -8.06 15.85 -8.38
CA ILE A 35 -9.27 16.11 -7.59
C ILE A 35 -8.99 17.10 -6.46
N SER A 36 -7.85 16.98 -5.77
CA SER A 36 -7.46 17.92 -4.72
C SER A 36 -7.30 19.36 -5.22
N VAL A 37 -6.72 19.55 -6.41
CA VAL A 37 -6.59 20.88 -7.03
C VAL A 37 -7.95 21.47 -7.38
N LEU A 38 -8.86 20.66 -7.95
CA LEU A 38 -10.22 21.10 -8.28
C LEU A 38 -11.04 21.49 -7.05
N LEU A 39 -10.84 20.78 -5.94
CA LEU A 39 -11.62 20.99 -4.73
C LEU A 39 -10.98 21.95 -3.72
N TRP A 40 -9.71 22.36 -3.89
CA TRP A 40 -8.95 23.17 -2.92
C TRP A 40 -9.78 24.28 -2.30
N ALA A 41 -10.41 25.11 -3.14
CA ALA A 41 -11.11 26.33 -2.70
C ALA A 41 -12.54 26.06 -2.18
N THR A 42 -12.94 24.79 -2.07
CA THR A 42 -14.28 24.38 -1.69
C THR A 42 -14.28 23.64 -0.34
N PRO A 43 -15.37 23.71 0.44
CA PRO A 43 -15.49 22.92 1.67
C PRO A 43 -15.45 21.40 1.41
N TYR A 44 -15.72 20.96 0.16
CA TYR A 44 -15.64 19.56 -0.24
C TYR A 44 -14.21 19.01 -0.25
N PHE A 45 -13.17 19.86 -0.21
CA PHE A 45 -11.78 19.41 -0.07
C PHE A 45 -11.57 18.51 1.15
N TRP A 46 -12.16 18.90 2.28
CA TRP A 46 -12.04 18.15 3.53
C TRP A 46 -12.80 16.83 3.47
N LEU A 47 -14.01 16.83 2.90
CA LEU A 47 -14.78 15.61 2.70
C LEU A 47 -14.05 14.63 1.77
N TRP A 48 -13.47 15.13 0.68
CA TRP A 48 -12.64 14.35 -0.22
C TRP A 48 -11.43 13.75 0.51
N THR A 49 -10.68 14.57 1.25
CA THR A 49 -9.49 14.13 1.97
C THR A 49 -9.81 13.07 3.01
N LEU A 50 -10.86 13.28 3.83
CA LEU A 50 -11.30 12.32 4.82
C LEU A 50 -11.85 11.05 4.17
N GLY A 51 -12.59 11.16 3.05
CA GLY A 51 -13.09 10.02 2.28
C GLY A 51 -11.97 9.19 1.67
N ALA A 52 -10.93 9.83 1.12
CA ALA A 52 -9.76 9.17 0.55
C ALA A 52 -8.94 8.44 1.64
N LEU A 53 -8.75 9.07 2.80
CA LEU A 53 -8.11 8.44 3.95
C LEU A 53 -8.92 7.26 4.48
N GLY A 54 -10.23 7.46 4.70
CA GLY A 54 -11.13 6.43 5.19
C GLY A 54 -11.17 5.22 4.26
N SER A 55 -11.43 5.45 2.97
CA SER A 55 -11.45 4.37 1.98
C SER A 55 -10.10 3.66 1.85
N GLY A 56 -8.99 4.41 1.86
CA GLY A 56 -7.65 3.83 1.83
C GLY A 56 -7.36 2.92 3.02
N LEU A 57 -7.74 3.35 4.23
CA LEU A 57 -7.63 2.55 5.44
C LEU A 57 -8.56 1.34 5.39
N THR A 58 -9.83 1.50 5.02
CA THR A 58 -10.77 0.39 4.89
C THR A 58 -10.25 -0.67 3.93
N VAL A 59 -9.83 -0.27 2.73
CA VAL A 59 -9.24 -1.19 1.75
C VAL A 59 -7.99 -1.85 2.33
N HIS A 60 -7.12 -1.10 3.01
CA HIS A 60 -5.92 -1.64 3.64
C HIS A 60 -6.25 -2.71 4.69
N PHE A 61 -7.16 -2.41 5.63
CA PHE A 61 -7.56 -3.33 6.70
C PHE A 61 -8.29 -4.55 6.16
N VAL A 62 -9.25 -4.37 5.25
CA VAL A 62 -10.00 -5.46 4.62
C VAL A 62 -9.06 -6.37 3.85
N TRP A 63 -8.16 -5.79 3.05
CA TRP A 63 -7.17 -6.56 2.30
C TRP A 63 -6.23 -7.32 3.25
N ARG A 64 -5.70 -6.65 4.26
CA ARG A 64 -4.84 -7.26 5.30
C ARG A 64 -5.54 -8.41 6.02
N TRP A 65 -6.82 -8.26 6.34
CA TRP A 65 -7.60 -9.30 6.99
C TRP A 65 -7.78 -10.49 6.05
N LYS A 66 -8.22 -10.23 4.81
CA LYS A 66 -8.44 -11.27 3.79
C LYS A 66 -7.16 -12.06 3.46
N THR A 67 -6.01 -11.37 3.36
CA THR A 67 -4.73 -12.02 3.02
C THR A 67 -3.99 -12.56 4.24
N LYS A 68 -4.59 -12.53 5.45
CA LYS A 68 -3.93 -12.87 6.72
C LYS A 68 -2.60 -12.12 6.89
N GLY A 69 -2.49 -10.92 6.33
CA GLY A 69 -1.24 -10.17 6.29
C GLY A 69 -0.72 -9.87 7.70
N TRP A 70 -1.60 -9.72 8.70
CA TRP A 70 -1.19 -9.46 10.09
C TRP A 70 -0.40 -10.63 10.71
N THR A 71 -0.65 -11.85 10.26
CA THR A 71 -0.05 -13.07 10.81
C THR A 71 0.90 -13.76 9.85
N ARG A 72 0.88 -13.40 8.56
CA ARG A 72 1.77 -13.95 7.54
C ARG A 72 2.63 -12.87 6.89
N PRO A 73 3.90 -13.19 6.58
CA PRO A 73 4.76 -12.31 5.81
C PRO A 73 4.06 -11.86 4.52
N TRP A 74 4.02 -10.55 4.26
CA TRP A 74 3.43 -10.01 3.04
C TRP A 74 4.16 -10.52 1.80
N GLY A 75 3.38 -10.87 0.78
CA GLY A 75 3.86 -11.32 -0.51
C GLY A 75 3.47 -12.77 -0.76
N GLY A 76 2.38 -13.00 -1.49
CA GLY A 76 2.13 -14.28 -2.18
C GLY A 76 3.13 -14.49 -3.32
N TRP A 77 4.41 -14.27 -3.04
CA TRP A 77 5.53 -14.49 -3.92
C TRP A 77 6.23 -15.74 -3.38
N ALA A 78 6.70 -16.59 -4.29
CA ALA A 78 7.35 -17.89 -4.04
C ALA A 78 8.66 -17.81 -3.22
N ASP A 79 8.87 -16.73 -2.47
CA ASP A 79 10.04 -16.47 -1.64
C ASP A 79 10.00 -17.28 -0.33
N ILE A 80 8.89 -17.99 -0.04
CA ILE A 80 8.80 -18.96 1.06
C ILE A 80 9.46 -20.30 0.66
N GLU A 81 9.46 -20.68 -0.62
CA GLU A 81 10.11 -21.91 -1.08
C GLU A 81 11.64 -21.80 -1.04
N ALA A 82 12.20 -20.62 -1.37
CA ALA A 82 13.63 -20.38 -1.32
C ALA A 82 14.21 -20.33 0.11
N ALA A 83 13.38 -20.14 1.14
CA ALA A 83 13.82 -20.09 2.54
C ALA A 83 13.68 -21.43 3.28
N GLN A 84 13.11 -22.46 2.62
CA GLN A 84 12.95 -23.82 3.17
C GLN A 84 13.98 -24.82 2.63
N GLN A 85 14.88 -24.40 1.75
CA GLN A 85 15.89 -25.26 1.11
C GLN A 85 17.32 -25.04 1.61
N ASP A 86 17.52 -24.21 2.64
CA ASP A 86 18.80 -24.02 3.34
C ASP A 86 18.74 -24.61 4.77
#